data_AF-A0A6B3GHJ7-F1
#
_entry.id   AF-A0A6B3GHJ7-F1
#
_cell.length_a   1.000
_cell.length_b   1.000
_cell.length_c   1.000
_cell.angle_alpha   90.00
_cell.angle_beta   90.00
_cell.angle_gamma   90.00
#
_symmetry.space_group_name_H-M   'P 1'
#
loop_
_entity.id
_entity.type
_entity.pdbx_description
1 polymer ?
#
loop_
_entity_poly.entity_id
_entity_poly.type
_entity_poly.pdbx_seq_one_letter_code
_entity_poly.pdbx_strand_id
1 'polypeptide(L)'
;VALVAMVKRILKRARGTKAVTYDVALRGRHRAPLIAEGLVVFTSQHDGLTPQSLMRYKKGPCSHDLYVTEGRVCEQRLTDGSKTLYTPLPVEELECRGGKNSTRFYHRITIPCPAETHQLRIRVDETDEDRQVDPKTKKQRFNRTEHLRQVPPGTPAGRRLKGFRQDSESIHSRFDQAYPH
;
A
#
# COMPACT_ATOMS: atom_id res chain seq x y z
N VAL A 1 -6.23 13.26 -13.93
CA VAL A 1 -4.99 13.85 -13.38
C VAL A 1 -3.86 13.64 -14.36
N ALA A 2 -3.11 14.70 -14.69
CA ALA A 2 -2.09 14.69 -15.76
C ALA A 2 -1.06 13.56 -15.62
N LEU A 3 -0.58 13.28 -14.41
CA LEU A 3 0.36 12.19 -14.13
C LEU A 3 -0.19 10.82 -14.53
N VAL A 4 -1.43 10.50 -14.16
CA VAL A 4 -2.05 9.19 -14.48
C VAL A 4 -2.13 9.01 -15.99
N ALA A 5 -2.52 10.05 -16.72
CA ALA A 5 -2.59 10.02 -18.18
C ALA A 5 -1.19 9.85 -18.81
N MET A 6 -0.18 10.55 -18.28
CA MET A 6 1.21 10.42 -18.72
C MET A 6 1.74 9.00 -18.52
N VAL A 7 1.58 8.43 -17.32
CA VAL A 7 2.03 7.07 -17.02
C VAL A 7 1.34 6.07 -17.94
N LYS A 8 0.01 6.14 -18.11
CA LYS A 8 -0.71 5.25 -19.04
C LYS A 8 -0.22 5.38 -20.49
N ARG A 9 0.19 6.58 -20.93
CA ARG A 9 0.80 6.78 -22.24
C ARG A 9 2.19 6.13 -22.33
N ILE A 10 2.99 6.18 -21.27
CA ILE A 10 4.29 5.50 -21.18
C ILE A 10 4.11 3.99 -21.26
N LEU A 11 3.14 3.40 -20.52
CA LEU A 11 2.89 1.95 -20.55
C LEU A 11 2.58 1.41 -21.95
N LYS A 12 1.91 2.21 -22.80
CA LYS A 12 1.65 1.84 -24.19
C LYS A 12 2.93 1.73 -25.04
N ARG A 13 4.00 2.42 -24.66
CA ARG A 13 5.27 2.50 -25.39
C ARG A 13 6.38 1.64 -24.76
N ALA A 14 6.42 1.58 -23.44
CA ALA A 14 7.37 0.79 -22.65
C ALA A 14 6.67 -0.43 -22.04
N ARG A 15 6.44 -1.45 -22.89
CA ARG A 15 5.86 -2.73 -22.46
C ARG A 15 6.77 -3.40 -21.44
N GLY A 16 6.19 -4.02 -20.42
CA GLY A 16 6.93 -4.69 -19.35
C GLY A 16 7.30 -3.78 -18.16
N THR A 17 6.88 -2.51 -18.16
CA THR A 17 6.99 -1.63 -16.99
C THR A 17 6.27 -2.26 -15.80
N LYS A 18 6.98 -2.52 -14.69
CA LYS A 18 6.44 -3.17 -13.48
C LYS A 18 6.13 -2.19 -12.35
N ALA A 19 6.77 -1.03 -12.34
CA ALA A 19 6.68 -0.08 -11.24
C ALA A 19 6.77 1.36 -11.73
N VAL A 20 6.20 2.27 -10.96
CA VAL A 20 6.30 3.72 -11.16
C VAL A 20 6.63 4.37 -9.83
N THR A 21 7.70 5.16 -9.82
CA THR A 21 8.10 6.01 -8.69
C THR A 21 7.80 7.47 -9.02
N TYR A 22 7.30 8.23 -8.04
CA TYR A 22 7.04 9.66 -8.20
C TYR A 22 7.31 10.40 -6.89
N ASP A 23 8.07 11.49 -6.94
CA ASP A 23 8.61 12.15 -5.73
C ASP A 23 7.54 12.91 -4.93
N VAL A 24 6.41 13.23 -5.55
CA VAL A 24 5.31 13.95 -4.90
C VAL A 24 4.28 12.98 -4.33
N ALA A 25 3.72 13.34 -3.16
CA ALA A 25 2.69 12.56 -2.51
C ALA A 25 1.44 12.45 -3.40
N LEU A 26 1.07 11.21 -3.72
CA LEU A 26 -0.16 10.93 -4.45
C LEU A 26 -1.27 10.45 -3.52
N ARG A 27 -2.46 11.01 -3.75
CA ARG A 27 -3.72 10.55 -3.15
C ARG A 27 -4.13 9.18 -3.72
N GLY A 28 -4.94 8.43 -2.99
CA GLY A 28 -5.43 7.10 -3.35
C GLY A 28 -6.09 7.10 -4.73
N ARG A 29 -6.92 8.11 -5.01
CA ARG A 29 -7.56 8.32 -6.33
C ARG A 29 -6.58 8.41 -7.52
N HIS A 30 -5.31 8.78 -7.28
CA HIS A 30 -4.29 8.82 -8.33
C HIS A 30 -3.55 7.48 -8.44
N ARG A 31 -3.39 6.76 -7.32
CA ARG A 31 -2.71 5.46 -7.26
C ARG A 31 -3.57 4.32 -7.77
N ALA A 32 -4.84 4.25 -7.33
CA ALA A 32 -5.80 3.22 -7.72
C ALA A 32 -5.81 2.89 -9.23
N PRO A 33 -5.94 3.87 -10.16
CA PRO A 33 -5.97 3.57 -11.59
C PRO A 33 -4.62 3.11 -12.17
N LEU A 34 -3.50 3.33 -11.47
CA LEU A 34 -2.18 2.84 -11.88
C LEU A 34 -1.93 1.43 -11.33
N ILE A 35 -2.34 1.17 -10.09
CA ILE A 35 -2.31 -0.16 -9.47
C ILE A 35 -3.17 -1.14 -10.28
N ALA A 36 -4.34 -0.70 -10.74
CA ALA A 36 -5.23 -1.51 -11.56
C ALA A 36 -4.60 -1.97 -12.88
N GLU A 37 -3.67 -1.19 -13.45
CA GLU A 37 -2.88 -1.55 -14.65
C GLU A 37 -1.76 -2.57 -14.33
N GLY A 38 -1.63 -3.01 -13.08
CA GLY A 38 -0.62 -3.96 -12.64
C GLY A 38 0.69 -3.35 -12.18
N LEU A 39 0.73 -2.03 -11.95
CA LEU A 39 1.93 -1.36 -11.47
C LEU A 39 2.09 -1.42 -9.95
N VAL A 40 3.33 -1.56 -9.52
CA VAL A 40 3.75 -1.17 -8.17
C VAL A 40 3.98 0.35 -8.15
N VAL A 41 3.14 1.08 -7.43
CA VAL A 41 3.18 2.55 -7.39
C VAL A 41 3.81 3.01 -6.09
N PHE A 42 5.02 3.56 -6.19
CA PHE A 42 5.76 4.07 -5.04
C PHE A 42 5.79 5.60 -5.03
N THR A 43 5.21 6.19 -3.99
CA THR A 43 5.23 7.65 -3.76
C THR A 43 5.31 7.93 -2.27
N SER A 44 5.77 9.14 -1.94
CA SER A 44 5.69 9.65 -0.57
C SER A 44 4.24 9.60 -0.05
N GLN A 45 4.11 9.39 1.25
CA GLN A 45 2.83 9.52 1.94
C GLN A 45 2.65 10.98 2.32
N HIS A 46 1.46 11.51 2.08
CA HIS A 46 1.13 12.85 2.57
C HIS A 46 0.84 12.75 4.08
N ASP A 47 1.13 13.83 4.80
CA ASP A 47 0.96 13.89 6.24
C ASP A 47 -0.51 14.04 6.65
N GLY A 48 -0.79 13.85 7.94
CA GLY A 48 -2.11 14.09 8.53
C GLY A 48 -3.11 12.95 8.37
N LEU A 49 -2.67 11.77 7.91
CA LEU A 49 -3.52 10.57 7.91
C LEU A 49 -3.64 10.00 9.32
N THR A 50 -4.85 10.00 9.85
CA THR A 50 -5.16 9.33 11.11
C THR A 50 -5.34 7.83 10.90
N PRO A 51 -5.07 7.00 11.92
CA PRO A 51 -5.38 5.57 11.89
C PRO A 51 -6.85 5.31 11.53
N GLN A 52 -7.10 4.37 10.63
CA GLN A 52 -8.46 3.98 10.22
C GLN A 52 -8.69 2.50 10.51
N SER A 53 -9.90 2.15 10.97
CA SER A 53 -10.30 0.75 11.14
C SER A 53 -10.38 0.09 9.77
N LEU A 54 -9.73 -1.06 9.63
CA LEU A 54 -9.76 -1.84 8.39
C LEU A 54 -10.78 -2.97 8.50
N MET A 55 -10.61 -3.83 9.50
CA MET A 55 -11.50 -4.97 9.75
C MET A 55 -11.24 -5.59 11.12
N ARG A 56 -12.20 -6.37 11.61
CA ARG A 56 -12.00 -7.29 12.74
C ARG A 56 -11.84 -8.72 12.22
N TYR A 57 -10.69 -9.33 12.46
CA TYR A 57 -10.46 -10.74 12.15
C TYR A 57 -10.91 -11.61 13.32
N LYS A 58 -11.67 -12.68 13.05
CA LYS A 58 -12.12 -13.65 14.05
C LYS A 58 -11.87 -15.07 13.56
N LYS A 59 -11.22 -15.90 14.38
CA LYS A 59 -11.06 -17.35 14.16
C LYS A 59 -11.09 -18.08 15.49
N GLY A 60 -12.16 -18.86 15.72
CA GLY A 60 -12.39 -19.51 17.00
C GLY A 60 -12.40 -18.49 18.15
N PRO A 61 -11.56 -18.66 19.19
CA PRO A 61 -11.48 -17.72 20.31
C PRO A 61 -10.66 -16.46 19.99
N CYS A 62 -9.92 -16.43 18.87
CA CYS A 62 -9.03 -15.33 18.52
C CYS A 62 -9.82 -14.19 17.85
N SER A 63 -9.63 -12.96 18.33
CA SER A 63 -10.24 -11.75 17.77
C SER A 63 -9.21 -10.63 17.71
N HIS A 64 -8.97 -10.08 16.52
CA HIS A 64 -7.94 -9.07 16.27
C HIS A 64 -8.54 -7.87 15.54
N ASP A 65 -8.37 -6.69 16.12
CA ASP A 65 -8.78 -5.43 15.51
C ASP A 65 -7.65 -4.86 14.65
N LEU A 66 -7.86 -4.91 13.33
CA LEU A 66 -6.89 -4.46 12.34
C LEU A 66 -7.19 -3.04 11.89
N TYR A 67 -6.16 -2.23 11.91
CA TYR A 67 -6.18 -0.83 11.48
C TYR A 67 -5.16 -0.61 10.38
N VAL A 68 -5.30 0.52 9.67
CA VAL A 68 -4.27 1.03 8.78
C VAL A 68 -3.69 2.32 9.31
N THR A 69 -2.36 2.37 9.42
CA THR A 69 -1.60 3.57 9.75
C THR A 69 -0.22 3.51 9.11
N GLU A 70 0.36 4.66 8.78
CA GLU A 70 1.67 4.76 8.11
C GLU A 70 1.83 3.89 6.85
N GLY A 71 0.73 3.65 6.12
CA GLY A 71 0.81 2.81 4.91
C GLY A 71 0.82 1.31 5.18
N ARG A 72 0.64 0.87 6.44
CA ARG A 72 0.73 -0.53 6.89
C ARG A 72 -0.56 -0.99 7.57
N VAL A 73 -0.77 -2.30 7.57
CA VAL A 73 -1.75 -2.95 8.45
C VAL A 73 -1.13 -3.08 9.83
N CYS A 74 -1.88 -2.69 10.85
CA CYS A 74 -1.45 -2.71 12.25
C CYS A 74 -2.51 -3.39 13.10
N GLU A 75 -2.07 -4.10 14.14
CA GLU A 75 -2.94 -4.55 15.22
C GLU A 75 -3.09 -3.44 16.26
N GLN A 76 -4.33 -3.15 16.65
CA GLN A 76 -4.62 -2.25 17.75
C GLN A 76 -4.40 -2.96 19.09
N ARG A 77 -3.62 -2.33 19.98
CA ARG A 77 -3.46 -2.77 21.38
C ARG A 77 -3.82 -1.64 22.32
N LEU A 78 -4.69 -1.93 23.28
CA LEU A 78 -4.99 -1.04 24.38
C LEU A 78 -3.92 -1.21 25.45
N THR A 79 -3.31 -0.11 25.86
CA THR A 79 -2.39 -0.09 27.02
C THR A 79 -3.15 0.44 28.23
N ASP A 80 -2.80 -0.02 29.43
CA ASP A 80 -3.47 0.26 30.72
C ASP A 80 -3.69 1.76 31.02
N GLY A 81 -2.98 2.66 30.33
CA GLY A 81 -3.08 4.11 30.48
C GLY A 81 -3.93 4.85 29.42
N SER A 82 -4.94 4.22 28.82
CA SER A 82 -5.85 4.78 27.78
C SER A 82 -5.21 5.13 26.41
N LYS A 83 -3.90 4.89 26.24
CA LYS A 83 -3.23 5.07 24.97
C LYS A 83 -3.45 3.87 24.06
N THR A 84 -3.93 4.15 22.86
CA THR A 84 -4.02 3.16 21.78
C THR A 84 -2.66 3.05 21.09
N LEU A 85 -2.09 1.85 21.08
CA LEU A 85 -0.90 1.52 20.30
C LEU A 85 -1.32 0.82 19.01
N TYR A 86 -0.72 1.20 17.88
CA TYR A 86 -0.88 0.50 16.60
C TYR A 86 0.44 -0.17 16.23
N THR A 87 0.50 -1.50 16.34
CA THR A 87 1.72 -2.27 16.05
C THR A 87 1.67 -2.78 14.62
N PRO A 88 2.60 -2.38 13.73
CA PRO A 88 2.65 -2.90 12.36
C PRO A 88 2.77 -4.42 12.32
N LEU A 89 1.91 -5.05 11.54
CA LEU A 89 1.96 -6.49 11.32
C LEU A 89 3.04 -6.84 10.27
N PRO A 90 3.79 -7.94 10.46
CA PRO A 90 4.70 -8.44 9.45
C PRO A 90 4.00 -8.69 8.12
N VAL A 91 4.59 -8.18 7.03
CA VAL A 91 4.19 -8.50 5.66
C VAL A 91 5.22 -9.49 5.13
N GLU A 92 4.79 -10.72 4.86
CA GLU A 92 5.64 -11.77 4.30
C GLU A 92 5.89 -11.54 2.81
N GLU A 93 4.84 -11.14 2.08
CA GLU A 93 4.88 -11.05 0.62
C GLU A 93 3.88 -10.01 0.11
N LEU A 94 4.24 -9.29 -0.96
CA LEU A 94 3.31 -8.54 -1.80
C LEU A 94 2.91 -9.42 -2.99
N GLU A 95 1.83 -10.16 -2.84
CA GLU A 95 1.30 -11.07 -3.86
C GLU A 95 0.57 -10.25 -4.95
N CYS A 96 0.90 -10.50 -6.21
CA CYS A 96 0.25 -9.90 -7.37
C CYS A 96 -0.58 -10.96 -8.11
N ARG A 97 -1.85 -10.66 -8.38
CA ARG A 97 -2.74 -11.52 -9.16
C ARG A 97 -3.32 -10.75 -10.33
N GLY A 98 -2.99 -11.20 -11.54
CA GLY A 98 -3.64 -10.72 -12.76
C GLY A 98 -5.12 -11.06 -12.76
N GLY A 99 -5.95 -10.12 -13.20
CA GLY A 99 -7.37 -10.34 -13.44
C GLY A 99 -7.74 -9.91 -14.85
N LYS A 100 -8.93 -10.33 -15.32
CA LYS A 100 -9.42 -10.00 -16.66
C LYS A 100 -9.53 -8.49 -16.92
N ASN A 101 -9.94 -7.72 -15.91
CA ASN A 101 -10.20 -6.28 -16.01
C ASN A 101 -9.27 -5.42 -15.14
N SER A 102 -8.66 -6.00 -14.11
CA SER A 102 -7.76 -5.29 -13.21
C SER A 102 -6.81 -6.26 -12.50
N THR A 103 -5.61 -5.76 -12.22
CA THR A 103 -4.65 -6.47 -11.37
C THR A 103 -4.96 -6.21 -9.91
N ARG A 104 -4.77 -7.25 -9.09
CA ARG A 104 -5.09 -7.26 -7.66
C ARG A 104 -3.80 -7.47 -6.89
N PHE A 105 -3.61 -6.72 -5.81
CA PHE A 105 -2.43 -6.85 -4.98
C PHE A 105 -2.84 -7.19 -3.55
N TYR A 106 -2.09 -8.09 -2.92
CA TYR A 106 -2.34 -8.54 -1.56
C TYR A 106 -1.07 -8.44 -0.73
N HIS A 107 -1.18 -7.91 0.47
CA HIS A 107 -0.20 -8.22 1.51
C HIS A 107 -0.59 -9.54 2.15
N ARG A 108 0.33 -10.50 2.10
CA ARG A 108 0.27 -11.67 2.98
C ARG A 108 0.84 -11.25 4.31
N ILE A 109 -0.02 -11.14 5.31
CA ILE A 109 0.35 -10.71 6.65
C ILE A 109 0.21 -11.86 7.63
N THR A 110 1.02 -11.78 8.69
CA THR A 110 0.98 -12.74 9.78
C THR A 110 0.64 -12.01 11.07
N ILE A 111 -0.40 -12.51 11.76
CA ILE A 111 -0.78 -12.04 13.10
C ILE A 111 -0.13 -12.99 14.12
N PRO A 112 0.83 -12.49 14.92
CA PRO A 112 1.41 -13.27 16.00
C PRO A 112 0.42 -13.29 17.18
N CYS A 113 -0.54 -14.22 17.14
CA CYS A 113 -1.50 -14.42 18.23
C CYS A 113 -0.96 -15.46 19.24
N PRO A 114 -1.20 -15.28 20.55
CA PRO A 114 -0.73 -16.23 21.56
C PRO A 114 -1.25 -17.66 21.40
N ALA A 115 -2.45 -17.84 20.82
CA ALA A 115 -3.07 -19.15 20.67
C ALA A 115 -2.56 -19.90 19.43
N GLU A 116 -2.42 -19.20 18.29
CA GLU A 116 -1.88 -19.74 17.05
C GLU A 116 -1.42 -18.61 16.13
N THR A 117 -0.56 -18.89 15.15
CA THR A 117 -0.19 -17.89 14.14
C THR A 117 -1.26 -17.83 13.04
N HIS A 118 -1.80 -16.64 12.76
CA HIS A 118 -2.80 -16.46 11.70
C HIS A 118 -2.20 -15.81 10.46
N GLN A 119 -2.46 -16.38 9.29
CA GLN A 119 -2.07 -15.79 8.00
C GLN A 119 -3.29 -15.21 7.28
N LEU A 120 -3.16 -13.98 6.79
CA LEU A 120 -4.23 -13.27 6.07
C LEU A 120 -3.73 -12.69 4.76
N ARG A 121 -4.63 -12.58 3.79
CA ARG A 121 -4.43 -11.83 2.55
C ARG A 121 -5.23 -10.54 2.61
N ILE A 122 -4.56 -9.42 2.78
CA ILE A 122 -5.18 -8.09 2.79
C ILE A 122 -4.97 -7.43 1.44
N ARG A 123 -6.05 -7.05 0.78
CA ARG A 123 -5.98 -6.32 -0.49
C ARG A 123 -5.34 -4.94 -0.30
N VAL A 124 -4.48 -4.53 -1.23
CA VAL A 124 -3.83 -3.20 -1.23
C VAL A 124 -4.14 -2.37 -2.48
N ASP A 125 -4.94 -2.91 -3.40
CA ASP A 125 -5.59 -2.18 -4.49
C ASP A 125 -7.04 -1.81 -4.13
N GLU A 126 -7.65 -0.86 -4.83
CA GLU A 126 -9.03 -0.42 -4.57
C GLU A 126 -10.06 -1.54 -4.86
N THR A 127 -11.04 -1.76 -3.97
CA THR A 127 -12.23 -2.59 -4.28
C THR A 127 -13.50 -1.78 -4.46
N ASP A 128 -14.57 -2.46 -4.86
CA ASP A 128 -15.89 -1.87 -5.03
C ASP A 128 -16.46 -1.33 -3.72
N GLU A 129 -16.17 -1.95 -2.57
CA GLU A 129 -16.53 -1.40 -1.25
C GLU A 129 -15.85 -0.07 -0.97
N ASP A 130 -14.57 0.08 -1.34
CA ASP A 130 -13.84 1.33 -1.14
C ASP A 130 -14.48 2.46 -1.96
N ARG A 131 -15.08 2.15 -3.12
CA ARG A 131 -15.74 3.14 -4.00
C ARG A 131 -17.09 3.59 -3.47
N GLN A 132 -17.67 2.89 -2.51
CA GLN A 132 -18.97 3.24 -1.96
C GLN A 132 -18.90 4.56 -1.20
N VAL A 133 -19.81 5.46 -1.55
CA VAL A 133 -20.03 6.71 -0.85
C VAL A 133 -21.12 6.49 0.19
N ASP A 134 -20.86 6.93 1.41
CA ASP A 134 -21.87 6.85 2.46
C ASP A 134 -23.07 7.76 2.09
N PRO A 135 -24.30 7.22 2.04
CA PRO A 135 -25.44 7.99 1.58
C PRO A 135 -25.79 9.17 2.49
N LYS A 136 -25.42 9.10 3.78
CA LYS A 136 -25.68 10.15 4.80
C LYS A 136 -24.60 11.22 4.78
N THR A 137 -23.32 10.81 4.82
CA THR A 137 -22.21 11.78 4.91
C THR A 137 -21.74 12.29 3.56
N LYS A 138 -22.16 11.66 2.45
CA LYS A 138 -21.69 11.90 1.07
C LYS A 138 -20.18 11.78 0.89
N LYS A 139 -19.48 11.16 1.86
CA LYS A 139 -18.04 10.91 1.81
C LYS A 139 -17.74 9.46 1.49
N GLN A 140 -16.61 9.21 0.83
CA GLN A 140 -16.08 7.86 0.63
C GLN A 140 -15.83 7.23 2.00
N ARG A 141 -16.35 6.01 2.23
CA ARG A 141 -16.27 5.36 3.55
C ARG A 141 -14.84 5.06 3.96
N PHE A 142 -14.06 4.54 3.02
CA PHE A 142 -12.65 4.24 3.23
C PHE A 142 -11.96 4.12 1.87
N ASN A 143 -10.91 4.90 1.66
CA ASN A 143 -10.08 4.75 0.48
C ASN A 143 -8.82 3.96 0.87
N ARG A 144 -8.82 2.64 0.70
CA ARG A 144 -7.63 1.86 1.12
C ARG A 144 -6.39 2.28 0.39
N THR A 145 -6.51 2.63 -0.88
CA THR A 145 -5.36 3.10 -1.64
C THR A 145 -4.88 4.45 -1.17
N GLU A 146 -5.59 5.17 -0.29
CA GLU A 146 -5.08 6.35 0.42
C GLU A 146 -4.23 5.95 1.62
N HIS A 147 -4.75 5.03 2.45
CA HIS A 147 -4.18 4.69 3.76
C HIS A 147 -3.14 3.57 3.73
N LEU A 148 -3.22 2.66 2.76
CA LEU A 148 -2.34 1.49 2.62
C LEU A 148 -1.41 1.68 1.41
N ARG A 149 -0.21 1.11 1.51
CA ARG A 149 0.84 1.20 0.49
C ARG A 149 1.22 -0.20 0.04
N GLN A 150 1.37 -0.43 -1.27
CA GLN A 150 1.98 -1.67 -1.79
C GLN A 150 3.37 -1.88 -1.16
N VAL A 151 4.17 -0.80 -1.12
CA VAL A 151 5.45 -0.73 -0.41
C VAL A 151 5.46 0.52 0.49
N PRO A 152 5.37 0.38 1.82
CA PRO A 152 5.37 1.52 2.72
C PRO A 152 6.74 2.24 2.75
N PRO A 153 6.79 3.59 2.66
CA PRO A 153 8.05 4.35 2.60
C PRO A 153 9.01 4.12 3.77
N GLY A 154 8.49 3.88 4.98
CA GLY A 154 9.29 3.63 6.18
C GLY A 154 9.95 2.25 6.27
N THR A 155 9.71 1.36 5.31
CA THR A 155 10.33 0.01 5.29
C THR A 155 11.71 0.04 4.60
N PRO A 156 12.59 -0.96 4.82
CA PRO A 156 13.83 -1.08 4.05
C PRO A 156 13.61 -1.07 2.53
N ALA A 157 12.56 -1.75 2.04
CA ALA A 157 12.18 -1.71 0.63
C ALA A 157 11.73 -0.32 0.18
N GLY A 158 10.92 0.37 0.98
CA GLY A 158 10.51 1.75 0.72
C GLY A 158 11.68 2.72 0.68
N ARG A 159 12.64 2.58 1.61
CA ARG A 159 13.86 3.40 1.63
C ARG A 159 14.71 3.18 0.37
N ARG A 160 14.86 1.93 -0.09
CA ARG A 160 15.53 1.64 -1.38
C ARG A 160 14.81 2.30 -2.55
N LEU A 161 13.50 2.13 -2.67
CA LEU A 161 12.71 2.74 -3.75
C LEU A 161 12.72 4.28 -3.72
N LYS A 162 12.78 4.88 -2.54
CA LYS A 162 12.98 6.34 -2.38
C LYS A 162 14.37 6.77 -2.84
N GLY A 163 15.39 5.94 -2.63
CA GLY A 163 16.77 6.16 -3.06
C GLY A 163 16.97 6.06 -4.57
N PHE A 164 16.12 5.29 -5.28
CA PHE A 164 16.06 5.27 -6.75
C PHE A 164 15.46 6.59 -7.30
N ARG A 165 16.17 7.70 -7.08
CA ARG A 165 15.99 8.91 -7.86
C ARG A 165 16.51 8.63 -9.28
N GLN A 166 15.60 8.61 -10.24
CA GLN A 166 15.94 8.86 -11.65
C GLN A 166 16.20 10.36 -11.80
N ASP A 167 17.20 10.85 -11.07
CA ASP A 167 17.71 12.20 -11.21
C ASP A 167 18.68 12.17 -12.39
N SER A 168 18.37 12.97 -13.41
CA SER A 168 19.21 13.26 -14.57
C SER A 168 20.60 13.80 -14.22
N GLU A 169 20.87 14.11 -12.94
CA GLU A 169 22.13 14.58 -12.38
C GLU A 169 22.79 13.59 -11.40
N SER A 170 22.21 12.41 -11.16
CA SER A 170 22.83 11.43 -10.24
C SER A 170 23.91 10.61 -10.95
N ILE A 171 25.16 11.07 -10.90
CA ILE A 171 26.37 10.29 -11.25
C ILE A 171 26.37 8.90 -10.57
N HIS A 172 25.68 8.77 -9.42
CA HIS A 172 25.53 7.52 -8.67
C HIS A 172 24.56 6.49 -9.28
N SER A 173 23.59 6.89 -10.11
CA SER A 173 22.63 5.95 -10.72
C SER A 173 23.30 4.96 -11.68
N ARG A 174 24.40 5.38 -12.34
CA ARG A 174 25.19 4.49 -13.18
C ARG A 174 25.97 3.45 -12.38
N PHE A 175 26.36 3.76 -11.15
CA PHE A 175 27.11 2.83 -10.31
C PHE A 175 26.21 1.67 -9.84
N ASP A 176 24.99 1.97 -9.40
CA ASP A 176 24.02 0.94 -8.99
C ASP A 176 23.54 0.09 -10.19
N GLN A 177 23.47 0.67 -11.40
CA GLN A 177 23.13 -0.08 -12.61
C GLN A 177 24.27 -0.96 -13.15
N ALA A 178 25.52 -0.69 -12.76
CA ALA A 178 26.69 -1.42 -13.22
C ALA A 178 27.05 -2.63 -12.36
N TYR A 179 26.41 -2.81 -11.19
CA TYR A 179 26.63 -3.98 -10.35
C TYR A 179 25.83 -5.18 -10.87
N PRO A 180 26.48 -6.30 -11.26
CA PRO A 180 25.78 -7.53 -11.58
C PRO A 180 25.18 -8.10 -10.28
N HIS A 181 23.87 -8.39 -10.30
CA HIS A 181 23.18 -9.15 -9.27
C HIS A 181 23.23 -10.64 -9.56
#